data_AF-A0A5C7Q582-F1
#
_entry.id   AF-A0A5C7Q582-F1
#
_cell.length_a   1.000
_cell.length_b   1.000
_cell.length_c   1.000
_cell.angle_alpha   90.00
_cell.angle_beta   90.00
_cell.angle_gamma   90.00
#
_symmetry.space_group_name_H-M   'P 1'
#
loop_
_entity.id
_entity.type
_entity.pdbx_description
1 polymer ?
#
loop_
_entity_poly.entity_id
_entity_poly.type
_entity_poly.pdbx_seq_one_letter_code
_entity_poly.pdbx_strand_id
1 'polypeptide(L)'
;MTITIHPIRTTADFDAMLVAARSDGHDPLIPPTHLARGPAGQIVGAFNVGPVVAWWLRTDQGVRESIAAFAALETLQRDRCIARYAILISDDSPYCRVVERTGMRYVEGMRVLTKET
;
A
#
# COMPACT_ATOMS: atom_id res chain seq x y z
N MET A 1 16.89 5.98 4.06
CA MET A 1 16.97 5.84 2.60
C MET A 1 15.71 6.46 1.99
N THR A 2 15.67 6.82 0.70
CA THR A 2 14.47 7.48 0.13
C THR A 2 13.77 6.53 -0.83
N ILE A 3 12.53 6.19 -0.52
CA ILE A 3 11.62 5.51 -1.45
C ILE A 3 11.02 6.51 -2.43
N THR A 4 10.66 6.06 -3.62
CA THR A 4 10.00 6.88 -4.65
C THR A 4 8.70 6.21 -5.10
N ILE A 5 7.65 7.00 -5.30
CA ILE A 5 6.34 6.51 -5.73
C ILE A 5 6.14 6.81 -7.21
N HIS A 6 5.73 5.80 -7.97
CA HIS A 6 5.51 5.89 -9.42
C HIS A 6 4.14 5.34 -9.80
N PRO A 7 3.41 5.98 -10.72
CA PRO A 7 2.18 5.40 -11.26
C PRO A 7 2.51 4.15 -12.07
N ILE A 8 1.68 3.11 -11.94
CA ILE A 8 1.73 1.93 -12.80
C ILE A 8 1.09 2.30 -14.13
N ARG A 9 1.86 2.29 -15.21
CA ARG A 9 1.40 2.69 -16.56
C ARG A 9 1.46 1.56 -17.58
N THR A 10 2.16 0.49 -17.26
CA THR A 10 2.40 -0.63 -18.18
C THR A 10 2.03 -1.95 -17.52
N THR A 11 1.64 -2.92 -18.33
CA THR A 11 1.43 -4.31 -17.88
C THR A 11 2.72 -4.88 -17.28
N ALA A 12 3.88 -4.54 -17.83
CA ALA A 12 5.17 -4.98 -17.32
C ALA A 12 5.44 -4.47 -15.89
N ASP A 13 5.10 -3.22 -15.58
CA ASP A 13 5.21 -2.69 -14.20
C ASP A 13 4.26 -3.41 -13.25
N PHE A 14 3.04 -3.70 -13.71
CA PHE A 14 2.05 -4.43 -12.93
C PHE A 14 2.51 -5.86 -12.63
N ASP A 15 3.00 -6.58 -13.64
CA ASP A 15 3.49 -7.96 -13.49
C ASP A 15 4.73 -8.02 -12.59
N ALA A 16 5.67 -7.10 -12.75
CA ALA A 16 6.86 -7.00 -11.90
C ALA A 16 6.48 -6.73 -10.43
N MET A 17 5.47 -5.88 -10.21
CA MET A 17 4.93 -5.60 -8.88
C MET A 17 4.27 -6.84 -8.27
N LEU A 18 3.46 -7.58 -9.03
CA LEU A 18 2.83 -8.82 -8.56
C LEU A 18 3.87 -9.85 -8.14
N VAL A 19 4.93 -10.03 -8.94
CA VAL A 19 6.04 -10.93 -8.61
C VAL A 19 6.72 -10.50 -7.32
N ALA A 20 7.00 -9.21 -7.16
CA ALA A 20 7.64 -8.69 -5.95
C ALA A 20 6.75 -8.87 -4.71
N ALA A 21 5.45 -8.57 -4.79
CA ALA A 21 4.49 -8.73 -3.70
C ALA A 21 4.38 -10.19 -3.25
N ARG A 22 4.22 -11.12 -4.21
CA ARG A 22 4.11 -12.56 -3.91
C ARG A 22 5.38 -13.14 -3.32
N SER A 23 6.55 -12.65 -3.75
CA SER A 23 7.83 -13.05 -3.16
C SER A 23 7.99 -12.62 -1.70
N ASP A 24 7.23 -11.60 -1.27
CA ASP A 24 7.14 -11.10 0.11
C ASP A 24 5.93 -11.68 0.86
N GLY A 25 5.27 -12.70 0.30
CA GLY A 25 4.12 -13.37 0.92
C GLY A 25 2.81 -12.58 0.85
N HIS A 26 2.72 -11.58 -0.02
CA HIS A 26 1.54 -10.74 -0.17
C HIS A 26 0.83 -10.95 -1.50
N ASP A 27 -0.48 -11.16 -1.48
CA ASP A 27 -1.30 -11.23 -2.69
C ASP A 27 -2.25 -10.02 -2.73
N PRO A 28 -2.05 -9.07 -3.66
CA PRO A 28 -2.83 -7.84 -3.67
C PRO A 28 -4.29 -8.09 -4.08
N LEU A 29 -5.21 -7.82 -3.15
CA LEU A 29 -6.67 -8.00 -3.32
C LEU A 29 -7.31 -6.99 -4.28
N ILE A 30 -6.74 -5.79 -4.40
CA ILE A 30 -7.22 -4.71 -5.29
C ILE A 30 -6.05 -4.30 -6.20
N PRO A 31 -6.26 -4.10 -7.51
CA PRO A 31 -5.20 -3.69 -8.42
C PRO A 31 -4.56 -2.37 -7.94
N PRO A 32 -3.27 -2.36 -7.58
CA PRO A 32 -2.60 -1.13 -7.21
C PRO A 32 -2.50 -0.18 -8.41
N THR A 33 -2.47 1.12 -8.11
CA THR A 33 -2.31 2.18 -9.12
C THR A 33 -0.91 2.76 -9.11
N HIS A 34 -0.17 2.56 -8.02
CA HIS A 34 1.16 3.10 -7.80
C HIS A 34 2.05 2.03 -7.18
N LEU A 35 3.33 2.06 -7.55
CA LEU A 35 4.39 1.24 -6.97
C LEU A 35 5.38 2.12 -6.21
N ALA A 36 5.96 1.56 -5.15
CA ALA A 36 7.04 2.15 -4.39
C ALA A 36 8.36 1.48 -4.79
N ARG A 37 9.37 2.28 -5.13
CA ARG A 37 10.74 1.79 -5.42
C ARG A 37 11.71 2.21 -4.33
N GLY A 38 12.54 1.26 -3.91
CA GLY A 38 13.67 1.51 -3.04
C GLY A 38 14.84 2.19 -3.77
N PRO A 39 15.91 2.54 -3.04
CA PRO A 39 17.04 3.29 -3.60
C PRO A 39 17.79 2.57 -4.73
N ALA A 40 17.82 1.24 -4.71
CA ALA A 40 18.44 0.44 -5.78
C ALA A 40 17.47 0.15 -6.93
N GLY A 41 16.32 0.84 -6.98
CA GLY A 41 15.32 0.72 -8.04
C GLY A 41 14.38 -0.48 -7.92
N GLN A 42 14.58 -1.34 -6.92
CA GLN A 42 13.75 -2.50 -6.65
C GLN A 42 12.35 -2.10 -6.16
N ILE A 43 11.32 -2.87 -6.54
CA ILE A 43 9.97 -2.66 -6.04
C ILE A 43 9.91 -3.10 -4.57
N VAL A 44 9.44 -2.20 -3.71
CA VAL A 44 9.35 -2.43 -2.26
C VAL A 44 7.94 -2.22 -1.72
N GLY A 45 6.97 -1.92 -2.57
CA GLY A 45 5.59 -1.72 -2.15
C GLY A 45 4.69 -1.32 -3.30
N ALA A 46 3.40 -1.30 -3.04
CA ALA A 46 2.39 -0.85 -3.96
C ALA A 46 1.13 -0.43 -3.20
N PHE A 47 0.37 0.50 -3.77
CA PHE A 47 -0.94 0.86 -3.25
C PHE A 47 -1.85 1.40 -4.35
N ASN A 48 -3.16 1.36 -4.13
CA ASN A 48 -4.10 2.10 -4.94
C ASN A 48 -4.51 3.43 -4.29
N VAL A 49 -4.90 4.38 -5.13
CA VAL A 49 -5.58 5.61 -4.73
C VAL A 49 -7.07 5.38 -4.92
N GLY A 50 -7.89 5.74 -3.92
CA GLY A 50 -9.31 5.39 -3.90
C GLY A 50 -9.90 5.35 -2.49
N PRO A 51 -11.24 5.17 -2.37
CA PRO A 51 -11.93 5.10 -1.09
C PRO A 51 -11.59 3.85 -0.27
N VAL A 52 -11.13 2.78 -0.93
CA VAL A 52 -10.61 1.57 -0.30
C VAL A 52 -9.22 1.33 -0.87
N VAL A 53 -8.23 1.22 -0.01
CA VAL A 53 -6.82 1.08 -0.36
C VAL A 53 -6.34 -0.32 0.01
N ALA A 54 -5.95 -1.08 -1.00
CA ALA A 54 -5.00 -2.18 -0.85
C ALA A 54 -3.61 -1.58 -0.69
N TRP A 55 -2.94 -2.04 0.35
CA TRP A 55 -1.62 -1.57 0.75
C TRP A 55 -0.64 -2.73 0.77
N TRP A 56 0.55 -2.46 0.27
CA TRP A 56 1.71 -3.32 0.45
C TRP A 56 2.97 -2.46 0.56
N LEU A 57 3.80 -2.84 1.52
CA LEU A 57 5.19 -2.44 1.58
C LEU A 57 5.96 -3.72 1.98
N ARG A 58 7.26 -3.77 1.73
CA ARG A 58 8.09 -4.89 2.19
C ARG A 58 8.36 -4.80 3.68
N THR A 59 8.35 -5.96 4.33
CA THR A 59 8.48 -6.05 5.80
C THR A 59 9.86 -5.64 6.32
N ASP A 60 10.86 -5.68 5.45
CA ASP A 60 12.23 -5.23 5.72
C ASP A 60 12.41 -3.71 5.59
N GLN A 61 11.37 -2.95 5.24
CA GLN A 61 11.44 -1.50 5.18
C GLN A 61 11.40 -0.88 6.59
N GLY A 62 12.23 0.13 6.80
CA GLY A 62 12.26 0.88 8.04
C GLY A 62 10.99 1.68 8.29
N VAL A 63 10.79 2.09 9.55
CA VAL A 63 9.67 2.93 9.97
C VAL A 63 9.62 4.24 9.18
N ARG A 64 10.78 4.82 8.86
CA ARG A 64 10.88 6.09 8.11
C ARG A 64 10.36 5.93 6.69
N GLU A 65 10.79 4.88 6.00
CA GLU A 65 10.37 4.55 4.64
C GLU A 65 8.87 4.27 4.61
N SER A 66 8.36 3.57 5.61
CA SER A 66 6.92 3.32 5.75
C SER A 66 6.12 4.62 5.88
N ILE A 67 6.52 5.54 6.76
CA ILE A 67 5.88 6.86 6.92
C ILE A 67 5.93 7.65 5.61
N ALA A 68 7.06 7.63 4.90
CA ALA A 68 7.19 8.33 3.63
C ALA A 68 6.21 7.78 2.57
N ALA A 69 5.98 6.47 2.54
CA ALA A 69 5.04 5.84 1.61
C ALA A 69 3.60 6.28 1.94
N PHE A 70 3.26 6.31 3.24
CA PHE A 70 1.95 6.76 3.72
C PHE A 70 1.70 8.24 3.37
N ALA A 71 2.68 9.11 3.61
CA ALA A 71 2.58 10.52 3.27
C ALA A 71 2.37 10.74 1.76
N ALA A 72 3.00 9.91 0.92
CA ALA A 72 2.78 9.95 -0.52
C ALA A 72 1.37 9.49 -0.90
N LEU A 73 0.86 8.39 -0.30
CA LEU A 73 -0.53 7.97 -0.47
C LEU A 73 -1.49 9.10 -0.09
N GLU A 74 -1.36 9.70 1.09
CA GLU A 74 -2.24 10.78 1.54
C GLU A 74 -2.22 12.00 0.61
N THR A 75 -1.04 12.33 0.09
CA THR A 75 -0.89 13.42 -0.88
C THR A 75 -1.66 13.11 -2.16
N LEU A 76 -1.54 11.89 -2.69
CA LEU A 76 -2.25 11.44 -3.87
C LEU A 76 -3.77 11.34 -3.65
N GLN A 77 -4.21 10.92 -2.46
CA GLN A 77 -5.63 10.91 -2.09
C GLN A 77 -6.21 12.33 -2.08
N ARG A 78 -5.48 13.29 -1.49
CA ARG A 78 -5.88 14.71 -1.45
C ARG A 78 -5.94 15.33 -2.85
N ASP A 79 -4.98 15.03 -3.71
CA ASP A 79 -4.97 15.46 -5.12
C ASP A 79 -6.21 14.98 -5.88
N ARG A 80 -6.76 13.81 -5.51
CA ARG A 80 -8.00 13.26 -6.07
C ARG A 80 -9.27 13.65 -5.31
N CYS A 81 -9.19 14.62 -4.41
CA CYS A 81 -10.30 15.06 -3.56
C CYS A 81 -10.94 13.94 -2.71
N ILE A 82 -10.17 12.91 -2.36
CA ILE A 82 -10.65 11.81 -1.53
C ILE A 82 -10.52 12.23 -0.07
N ALA A 83 -11.65 12.64 0.53
CA ALA A 83 -11.71 13.14 1.90
C ALA A 83 -11.62 12.05 2.97
N ARG A 84 -11.99 10.81 2.63
CA ARG A 84 -11.95 9.66 3.54
C ARG A 84 -11.67 8.39 2.76
N TYR A 85 -10.82 7.54 3.30
CA TYR A 85 -10.53 6.23 2.75
C TYR A 85 -10.27 5.21 3.87
N ALA A 86 -10.41 3.93 3.55
CA ALA A 86 -10.06 2.82 4.42
C ALA A 86 -8.87 2.06 3.84
N ILE A 87 -7.99 1.54 4.68
CA ILE A 87 -6.95 0.59 4.27
C ILE A 87 -7.36 -0.79 4.73
N LEU A 88 -7.30 -1.75 3.82
CA LEU A 88 -7.46 -3.16 4.14
C LEU A 88 -6.11 -3.71 4.56
N ILE A 89 -6.03 -4.15 5.82
CA ILE A 89 -4.83 -4.68 6.45
C ILE A 89 -5.26 -5.89 7.29
N SER A 90 -4.50 -6.98 7.21
CA SER A 90 -4.73 -8.16 8.06
C SER A 90 -4.28 -7.89 9.49
N ASP A 91 -4.94 -8.50 10.47
CA ASP A 91 -4.65 -8.27 11.90
C ASP A 91 -3.21 -8.64 12.29
N ASP A 92 -2.62 -9.60 11.59
CA ASP A 92 -1.23 -10.06 11.77
C ASP A 92 -0.20 -9.22 10.99
N SER A 93 -0.65 -8.22 10.23
CA SER A 93 0.23 -7.41 9.42
C SER A 93 1.18 -6.58 10.28
N PRO A 94 2.49 -6.56 9.97
CA PRO A 94 3.45 -5.71 10.69
C PRO A 94 3.15 -4.21 10.52
N TYR A 95 2.30 -3.83 9.56
CA TYR A 95 1.94 -2.45 9.27
C TYR A 95 0.90 -1.85 10.21
N CYS A 96 0.20 -2.65 11.04
CA CYS A 96 -0.82 -2.13 11.97
C CYS A 96 -0.25 -1.01 12.85
N ARG A 97 0.97 -1.20 13.37
CA ARG A 97 1.67 -0.21 14.22
C ARG A 97 2.07 1.08 13.48
N VAL A 98 2.30 1.00 12.17
CA VAL A 98 2.63 2.19 11.35
C VAL A 98 1.37 2.97 11.06
N VAL A 99 0.30 2.28 10.65
CA VAL A 99 -1.00 2.87 10.31
C VAL A 99 -1.61 3.60 11.51
N GLU A 100 -1.52 3.03 12.72
CA GLU A 100 -2.00 3.69 13.94
C GLU A 100 -1.29 5.04 14.20
N ARG A 101 -0.03 5.18 13.78
CA ARG A 101 0.75 6.42 13.93
C ARG A 101 0.42 7.49 12.88
N THR A 102 -0.31 7.15 11.82
CA THR A 102 -0.75 8.12 10.81
C THR A 102 -2.10 8.76 11.15
N GLY A 103 -2.67 8.44 12.32
CA GLY A 103 -3.97 8.97 12.75
C GLY A 103 -5.17 8.20 12.21
N MET A 104 -4.92 7.11 11.47
CA MET A 104 -5.96 6.14 11.14
C MET A 104 -6.51 5.45 12.38
N ARG A 105 -7.78 5.06 12.30
CA ARG A 105 -8.48 4.36 13.37
C ARG A 105 -9.19 3.16 12.78
N TYR A 106 -9.26 2.07 13.55
CA TYR A 106 -10.10 0.92 13.21
C TYR A 106 -11.56 1.37 13.11
N VAL A 107 -12.27 0.79 12.15
CA VAL A 107 -13.71 1.01 12.02
C VAL A 107 -14.43 -0.09 12.78
N GLU A 108 -14.94 0.24 13.96
CA GLU A 108 -15.67 -0.71 14.81
C GLU A 108 -16.93 -1.25 14.11
N GLY A 109 -17.23 -2.53 14.32
CA GLY A 109 -18.44 -3.17 13.80
C GLY A 109 -18.44 -3.49 12.29
N MET A 110 -17.36 -3.21 11.57
CA MET A 110 -17.20 -3.60 10.16
C MET A 110 -16.70 -5.03 10.02
N ARG A 111 -17.20 -5.75 9.01
CA ARG A 111 -16.63 -7.02 8.54
C ARG A 111 -16.20 -6.88 7.10
N VAL A 112 -15.00 -7.37 6.77
CA VAL A 112 -14.52 -7.50 5.40
C VAL A 112 -14.91 -8.89 4.90
N LEU A 113 -15.50 -8.97 3.71
CA LEU A 113 -15.88 -10.22 3.05
C LEU A 113 -15.11 -10.35 1.74
N THR A 114 -14.56 -11.54 1.47
CA THR A 114 -13.90 -11.86 0.21
C THR A 114 -14.61 -13.04 -0.45
N LYS A 115 -14.43 -13.21 -1.77
CA LYS A 115 -14.92 -14.36 -2.52
C LYS A 115 -13.80 -14.85 -3.42
N GLU A 116 -13.43 -16.12 -3.27
CA GLU A 116 -12.59 -16.82 -4.24
C GLU A 116 -13.46 -17.21 -5.44
N THR A 117 -12.99 -16.90 -6.65
CA THR A 117 -13.64 -17.26 -7.92
C THR A 117 -12.72 -18.11 -8.77
#